data_AF-A0A1V2LH21-F1
#
_entry.id   AF-A0A1V2LH21-F1
#
_cell.length_a   1.000
_cell.length_b   1.000
_cell.length_c   1.000
_cell.angle_alpha   90.00
_cell.angle_beta   90.00
_cell.angle_gamma   90.00
#
_symmetry.space_group_name_H-M   'P 1'
#
loop_
_entity.id
_entity.type
_entity.pdbx_description
1 polymer ?
#
loop_
_entity_poly.entity_id
_entity_poly.type
_entity_poly.pdbx_seq_one_letter_code
_entity_poly.pdbx_strand_id
1 'polypeptide(L)'
;MFNIDIIDRGNEQRESSKPIADIQQEIQVIIRQISSSVAILPEFEEPQTFKILVHTVGDLKPPKDWDDAKPFEEIDSRNGEIENVKFNEFQTNNHNISTYVTYQHRNQ
;
A
#
# COMPACT_ATOMS: atom_id res chain seq x y z
N MET A 1 -2.00 -2.24 -1.19
CA MET A 1 -0.61 -1.98 -1.63
C MET A 1 -0.15 -0.63 -1.12
N PHE A 2 1.10 -0.50 -0.69
CA PHE A 2 1.75 0.78 -0.41
C PHE A 2 2.77 1.04 -1.52
N ASN A 3 2.61 2.16 -2.21
CA ASN A 3 3.54 2.63 -3.23
C ASN A 3 4.41 3.71 -2.60
N ILE A 4 5.72 3.58 -2.77
CA ILE A 4 6.71 4.51 -2.23
C ILE A 4 7.61 4.93 -3.39
N ASP A 5 7.39 6.13 -3.90
CA ASP A 5 8.16 6.70 -4.99
C ASP A 5 9.20 7.66 -4.43
N ILE A 6 10.46 7.50 -4.84
CA ILE A 6 11.52 8.46 -4.49
C ILE A 6 11.32 9.72 -5.34
N ILE A 7 11.25 10.87 -4.68
CA ILE A 7 11.18 12.17 -5.35
C ILE A 7 12.62 12.58 -5.70
N ASP A 8 13.01 12.36 -6.95
CA ASP A 8 14.27 12.90 -7.48
C ASP A 8 14.11 14.41 -7.73
N ARG A 9 14.36 15.19 -6.69
CA ARG A 9 14.61 16.63 -6.84
C ARG A 9 16.10 16.74 -7.14
N GLY A 10 16.45 17.03 -8.40
CA GLY A 10 17.82 17.44 -8.75
C GLY A 10 18.33 18.55 -7.82
N ASN A 11 19.59 18.96 -7.96
CA ASN A 11 20.29 19.87 -7.04
C ASN A 11 19.66 21.27 -6.79
N GLU A 12 18.47 21.54 -7.33
CA GLU A 12 17.72 22.77 -7.19
C GLU A 12 16.56 22.55 -6.21
N GLN A 13 16.56 23.35 -5.14
CA GLN A 13 15.52 23.45 -4.11
C GLN A 13 15.36 22.23 -3.18
N ARG A 14 16.31 22.11 -2.23
CA ARG A 14 15.98 21.67 -0.86
C ARG A 14 15.13 22.76 -0.17
N GLU A 15 13.97 23.06 -0.73
CA GLU A 15 12.97 23.92 -0.10
C GLU A 15 12.45 23.26 1.18
N SER A 16 12.10 24.12 2.14
CA SER A 16 11.77 23.81 3.53
C SER A 16 11.23 22.39 3.75
N SER A 17 11.91 21.65 4.63
CA SER A 17 11.43 20.35 5.07
C SER A 17 10.01 20.45 5.58
N LYS A 18 9.09 19.66 5.02
CA LYS A 18 7.74 19.53 5.55
C LYS A 18 7.83 19.25 7.06
N PRO A 19 7.10 20.00 7.90
CA PRO A 19 7.11 19.78 9.33
C PRO A 19 6.74 18.33 9.67
N ILE A 20 7.45 17.75 10.65
CA ILE A 20 7.17 16.38 11.12
C ILE A 20 5.73 16.25 11.62
N ALA A 21 5.18 17.30 12.23
CA ALA A 21 3.80 17.34 12.70
C ALA A 21 2.80 17.12 11.54
N ASP A 22 3.02 17.74 10.39
CA ASP A 22 2.14 17.62 9.22
C ASP A 22 2.23 16.19 8.64
N ILE A 23 3.44 15.62 8.56
CA ILE A 23 3.66 14.23 8.13
C ILE A 23 2.93 13.27 9.07
N GLN A 24 3.03 13.48 10.38
CA GLN A 24 2.33 12.65 11.37
C GLN A 24 0.82 12.76 11.24
N GLN A 25 0.29 13.96 11.00
CA GLN A 25 -1.13 14.18 10.80
C GLN A 25 -1.65 13.43 9.56
N GLU A 26 -0.89 13.42 8.48
CA GLU A 26 -1.23 12.66 7.26
C GLU A 26 -1.16 11.16 7.47
N ILE A 27 -0.12 10.66 8.16
CA ILE A 27 -0.06 9.24 8.56
C ILE A 27 -1.30 8.86 9.37
N GLN A 28 -1.73 9.69 10.31
CA GLN A 28 -2.96 9.44 11.07
C GLN A 28 -4.21 9.40 10.17
N VAL A 29 -4.28 10.21 9.11
CA VAL A 29 -5.37 10.14 8.13
C VAL A 29 -5.37 8.78 7.45
N ILE A 30 -4.22 8.27 7.01
CA ILE A 30 -4.10 6.94 6.39
C ILE A 30 -4.52 5.84 7.36
N ILE A 31 -4.07 5.90 8.62
CA ILE A 31 -4.47 4.90 9.63
C ILE A 31 -5.99 4.91 9.84
N ARG A 32 -6.62 6.09 9.89
CA ARG A 32 -8.09 6.19 9.96
C ARG A 32 -8.76 5.59 8.73
N GLN A 33 -8.22 5.81 7.53
CA GLN A 33 -8.76 5.21 6.30
C GLN A 33 -8.62 3.68 6.30
N ILE A 34 -7.50 3.13 6.80
CA ILE A 34 -7.32 1.68 6.99
C ILE A 34 -8.36 1.14 7.98
N SER A 35 -8.59 1.81 9.10
CA SER A 35 -9.61 1.38 10.06
C SER A 35 -11.03 1.45 9.44
N SER A 36 -11.33 2.51 8.69
CA SER A 36 -12.60 2.66 8.01
C SER A 36 -12.82 1.65 6.89
N SER A 37 -11.76 1.18 6.22
CA SER A 37 -11.92 0.20 5.14
C SER A 37 -12.48 -1.13 5.63
N VAL A 38 -12.32 -1.46 6.91
CA VAL A 38 -12.93 -2.67 7.50
C VAL A 38 -14.45 -2.69 7.31
N ALA A 39 -15.12 -1.54 7.24
CA ALA A 39 -16.57 -1.45 7.05
C ALA A 39 -17.05 -1.89 5.64
N ILE A 40 -16.15 -1.96 4.66
CA ILE A 40 -16.46 -2.32 3.26
C ILE A 40 -15.78 -3.62 2.83
N LEU A 41 -15.00 -4.26 3.72
CA LEU A 41 -14.35 -5.53 3.43
C LEU A 41 -15.32 -6.70 3.68
N PRO A 42 -15.23 -7.79 2.89
CA PRO A 42 -15.99 -9.00 3.16
C PRO A 42 -15.56 -9.61 4.51
N GLU A 43 -16.52 -10.21 5.21
CA GLU A 43 -16.26 -10.92 6.47
C GLU A 43 -15.60 -12.28 6.20
N PHE A 44 -14.64 -12.65 7.04
CA PHE A 44 -13.92 -13.92 6.95
C PHE A 44 -14.37 -14.84 8.09
N GLU A 45 -15.00 -15.98 7.75
CA GLU A 45 -15.48 -16.96 8.75
C GLU A 45 -14.34 -17.82 9.33
N GLU A 46 -13.25 -17.98 8.58
CA GLU A 46 -12.11 -18.79 8.96
C GLU A 46 -10.90 -17.94 9.34
N PRO A 47 -9.99 -18.44 10.21
CA PRO A 47 -8.73 -17.78 10.49
C PRO A 47 -7.94 -17.48 9.21
N GLN A 48 -7.56 -16.21 9.04
CA GLN A 48 -6.78 -15.77 7.89
C GLN A 48 -5.30 -15.69 8.25
N THR A 49 -4.44 -16.03 7.28
CA THR A 49 -3.01 -15.71 7.31
C THR A 49 -2.74 -14.56 6.37
N PHE A 50 -1.70 -13.77 6.62
CA PHE A 50 -1.28 -12.71 5.71
C PHE A 50 0.17 -12.93 5.26
N LYS A 51 0.51 -12.36 4.09
CA LYS A 51 1.86 -12.29 3.57
C LYS A 51 2.21 -10.83 3.31
N ILE A 52 3.49 -10.49 3.41
CA ILE A 52 4.02 -9.20 2.99
C ILE A 52 4.77 -9.42 1.68
N LEU A 53 4.32 -8.73 0.63
CA LEU A 53 4.98 -8.72 -0.67
C LEU A 53 5.71 -7.40 -0.85
N VAL A 54 6.97 -7.48 -1.26
CA VAL A 54 7.82 -6.31 -1.49
C VAL A 54 8.21 -6.30 -2.96
N HIS A 55 7.82 -5.22 -3.65
CA HIS A 55 8.16 -4.99 -5.04
C HIS A 55 9.37 -4.07 -5.10
N THR A 56 10.45 -4.54 -5.71
CA THR A 56 11.70 -3.78 -5.85
C THR A 56 11.90 -3.32 -7.29
N VAL A 57 12.55 -2.18 -7.46
CA VAL A 57 13.01 -1.73 -8.78
C VAL A 57 14.29 -2.49 -9.12
N GLY A 58 14.21 -3.43 -10.07
CA GLY A 58 15.33 -4.22 -10.57
C GLY A 58 15.58 -5.54 -9.85
N ASP A 59 16.55 -6.29 -10.35
CA ASP A 59 16.91 -7.63 -9.88
C ASP A 59 17.79 -7.54 -8.61
N LEU A 60 17.14 -7.44 -7.45
CA LEU A 60 17.81 -7.52 -6.16
C LEU A 60 17.81 -8.97 -5.67
N LYS A 61 18.96 -9.44 -5.19
CA LYS A 61 19.04 -10.75 -4.52
C LYS A 61 18.29 -10.65 -3.19
N PRO A 62 17.20 -11.42 -2.98
CA PRO A 62 16.46 -11.36 -1.74
C PRO A 62 17.32 -11.85 -0.56
N PRO A 63 17.02 -11.39 0.67
CA PRO A 63 17.60 -11.98 1.89
C PRO A 63 17.38 -13.49 1.94
N LYS A 64 18.24 -14.21 2.66
CA LYS A 64 18.18 -15.68 2.71
C LYS A 64 16.87 -16.24 3.26
N ASP A 65 16.21 -15.48 4.13
CA ASP A 65 14.98 -15.90 4.81
C ASP A 65 13.71 -15.43 4.07
N TRP A 66 13.84 -14.94 2.83
CA TRP A 66 12.72 -14.51 1.99
C TRP A 66 12.41 -15.57 0.95
N ASP A 67 11.13 -15.89 0.81
CA ASP A 67 10.64 -16.77 -0.24
C ASP A 67 10.40 -15.99 -1.53
N ASP A 68 10.57 -16.66 -2.68
CA ASP A 68 10.24 -16.10 -3.98
C ASP A 68 8.73 -15.78 -4.04
N ALA A 69 8.41 -14.52 -4.30
CA ALA A 69 7.03 -14.12 -4.53
C ALA A 69 6.56 -14.70 -5.86
N LYS A 70 5.54 -15.57 -5.82
CA LYS A 70 4.75 -15.85 -7.02
C LYS A 70 4.02 -14.57 -7.44
N PRO A 71 3.85 -14.28 -8.74
CA PRO A 71 2.98 -13.21 -9.19
C PRO A 71 1.64 -13.33 -8.46
N PHE A 72 1.09 -12.20 -8.02
CA PHE A 72 -0.16 -12.14 -7.28
C PHE A 72 -1.32 -12.52 -8.22
N GLU A 73 -1.48 -13.82 -8.47
CA GLU A 73 -2.59 -14.42 -9.23
C GLU A 73 -3.87 -14.51 -8.39
N GLU A 74 -3.84 -14.06 -7.12
CA GLU A 74 -4.87 -14.34 -6.12
C GLU A 74 -6.11 -13.44 -6.18
N ILE A 75 -6.11 -12.35 -6.98
CA ILE A 75 -7.35 -11.65 -7.32
C ILE A 75 -7.76 -12.09 -8.71
N ASP A 76 -8.29 -13.31 -8.78
CA ASP A 76 -8.77 -13.90 -10.01
C ASP A 76 -10.10 -13.24 -10.40
N SER A 77 -10.05 -12.34 -11.39
CA SER A 77 -11.23 -11.69 -11.98
C SER A 77 -12.25 -12.66 -12.57
N ARG A 78 -11.92 -13.96 -12.65
CA ARG A 78 -12.86 -15.00 -13.06
C ARG A 78 -13.90 -15.36 -11.98
N ASN A 79 -13.67 -15.01 -10.71
CA ASN A 79 -14.48 -15.51 -9.58
C ASN A 79 -15.30 -14.44 -8.84
N GLY A 80 -15.29 -13.17 -9.26
CA GLY A 80 -16.09 -12.11 -8.62
C GLY A 80 -15.73 -10.69 -9.07
N GLU A 81 -16.53 -9.71 -8.65
CA GLU A 81 -16.25 -8.29 -8.88
C GLU A 81 -15.10 -7.83 -7.98
N ILE A 82 -14.11 -7.17 -8.57
CA ILE A 82 -12.93 -6.66 -7.87
C ILE A 82 -13.10 -5.16 -7.67
N GLU A 83 -12.97 -4.69 -6.43
CA GLU A 83 -13.03 -3.27 -6.10
C GLU A 83 -11.66 -2.77 -5.61
N ASN A 84 -11.31 -1.55 -6.03
CA ASN A 84 -10.10 -0.86 -5.63
C ASN A 84 -10.46 0.44 -4.92
N VAL A 85 -10.07 0.56 -3.65
CA VAL A 85 -10.31 1.74 -2.83
C VAL A 85 -8.99 2.42 -2.55
N LYS A 86 -8.76 3.56 -3.22
CA LYS A 86 -7.57 4.40 -3.01
C LYS A 86 -7.74 5.24 -1.74
N PHE A 87 -6.71 5.27 -0.90
CA PHE A 87 -6.65 6.16 0.26
C PHE A 87 -5.98 7.48 -0.10
N ASN A 88 -5.87 8.38 0.87
CA ASN A 88 -5.12 9.60 0.65
C ASN A 88 -3.66 9.27 0.32
N GLU A 89 -3.04 10.15 -0.43
CA GLU A 89 -1.61 10.15 -0.65
C GLU A 89 -0.99 11.29 0.14
N PHE A 90 0.26 11.11 0.52
CA PHE A 90 1.01 12.15 1.18
C PHE A 90 2.48 12.06 0.79
N GLN A 91 3.16 13.20 0.88
CA GLN A 91 4.58 13.28 0.57
C GLN A 91 5.38 13.70 1.79
N THR A 92 6.53 13.07 1.93
CA THR A 92 7.65 13.58 2.72
C THR A 92 8.55 14.43 1.83
N ASN A 93 9.71 14.86 2.32
CA ASN A 93 10.67 15.60 1.50
C ASN A 93 11.23 14.76 0.34
N ASN A 94 11.35 13.45 0.55
CA ASN A 94 12.09 12.56 -0.35
C ASN A 94 11.20 11.47 -0.96
N HIS A 95 9.97 11.31 -0.47
CA HIS A 95 9.10 10.21 -0.90
C HIS A 95 7.69 10.71 -1.11
N ASN A 96 7.07 10.26 -2.19
CA ASN A 96 5.63 10.26 -2.35
C ASN A 96 5.10 8.89 -1.90
N ILE A 97 4.08 8.88 -1.05
CA ILE A 97 3.46 7.67 -0.53
C ILE A 97 2.00 7.67 -0.95
N SER A 98 1.60 6.63 -1.69
CA SER A 98 0.19 6.36 -2.00
C SER A 98 -0.18 4.94 -1.58
N THR A 99 -1.44 4.72 -1.27
CA THR A 99 -1.91 3.40 -0.89
C THR A 99 -3.34 3.16 -1.33
N TYR A 100 -3.66 1.89 -1.55
CA TYR A 100 -4.99 1.42 -1.88
C TYR A 100 -5.20 0.02 -1.33
N VAL A 101 -6.46 -0.32 -1.10
CA VAL A 101 -6.90 -1.69 -0.78
C VAL A 101 -7.66 -2.22 -1.98
N THR A 102 -7.35 -3.45 -2.36
CA THR A 102 -8.09 -4.21 -3.36
C THR A 102 -8.75 -5.38 -2.66
N TYR A 103 -10.04 -5.57 -2.90
CA TYR A 103 -10.76 -6.74 -2.42
C TYR A 103 -11.71 -7.25 -3.49
N GLN A 104 -12.07 -8.52 -3.37
CA GLN A 104 -13.03 -9.17 -4.24
C GLN A 104 -14.34 -9.33 -3.48
N HIS A 105 -15.45 -8.91 -4.09
CA HIS A 105 -16.78 -9.19 -3.60
C HIS A 105 -17.05 -10.68 -3.72
N ARG A 106 -17.59 -11.28 -2.65
CA ARG A 106 -18.18 -12.62 -2.74
C ARG A 106 -19.57 -12.46 -3.36
N ASN A 107 -19.80 -13.08 -4.52
CA ASN A 107 -21.16 -13.24 -5.02
C ASN A 107 -21.94 -14.04 -3.96
N GLN A 108 -22.97 -13.43 -3.38
CA GLN A 108 -23.91 -14.11 -2.49
C GLN A 108 -24.79 -15.09 -3.27
#